data_AF-A0A1F7Q148-F1
#
_entry.id   AF-A0A1F7Q148-F1
#
_cell.length_a   1.000
_cell.length_b   1.000
_cell.length_c   1.000
_cell.angle_alpha   90.00
_cell.angle_beta   90.00
_cell.angle_gamma   90.00
#
_symmetry.space_group_name_H-M   'P 1'
#
loop_
_entity.id
_entity.type
_entity.pdbx_description
1 polymer ?
#
loop_
_entity_poly.entity_id
_entity_poly.type
_entity_poly.pdbx_seq_one_letter_code
_entity_poly.pdbx_strand_id
1 'polypeptide(L)'
;MSIETSRHLSSEQTASAYSEALNRTETRTRMLGAYSVAETSVEPTVSLEQRREQQAINEKEYFDDIIIHPAEYDTHLMPTEIVDRMEVDHVVKRAPLLKDQVSDLSRHNTISSRSRNGAPGSATEHDALVELQQYLEVAGGSELVTDNNAMIAFEAHDILEKLTFIGEKEYSEAAYAIAEYWKNLLAKNPQQQIYAATGYIMNDPMGMLDKGEIKSDKYLLEHVLENFSDEELSEYSSQIVTRPEDITTVSAKDLKVVFLDDWTISGTQLSQAAESFIEEFPQFTQAVEVQLIVADERRIKRGLIGPDFGSSRHSYHSKRESLPIRAYYLAPESPMTVYDEDDTDESGARITGSYSAVDYGFQDNLMRMRRITESELIDRNELSETQKSEYDRLSTIPILAEVARPYRQPNYRLVQEQRLDRIRALSQRSAL
;
A
#
# COMPACT_ATOMS: atom_id res chain seq x y z
N MET A 1 48.86 -19.34 15.13
CA MET A 1 48.77 -18.56 13.87
C MET A 1 48.03 -19.44 12.89
N SER A 2 46.70 -19.28 12.85
CA SER A 2 45.81 -20.15 12.08
C SER A 2 45.57 -19.55 10.71
N ILE A 3 45.66 -20.44 9.72
CA ILE A 3 45.45 -20.23 8.29
C ILE A 3 43.94 -20.14 8.04
N GLU A 4 43.57 -19.20 7.17
CA GLU A 4 42.24 -18.99 6.61
C GLU A 4 41.68 -20.26 5.95
N THR A 5 40.41 -20.57 6.23
CA THR A 5 39.61 -21.47 5.40
C THR A 5 38.34 -20.74 4.99
N SER A 6 38.40 -20.06 3.85
CA SER A 6 37.21 -19.76 3.06
C SER A 6 36.64 -21.09 2.57
N ARG A 7 35.45 -21.45 3.04
CA ARG A 7 34.70 -22.60 2.53
C ARG A 7 34.08 -22.21 1.20
N HIS A 8 34.75 -22.56 0.09
CA HIS A 8 34.07 -22.71 -1.19
C HIS A 8 33.15 -23.93 -1.11
N LEU A 9 31.85 -23.73 -1.27
CA LEU A 9 30.89 -24.82 -1.49
C LEU A 9 31.18 -25.45 -2.86
N SER A 10 31.07 -26.78 -2.96
CA SER A 10 31.26 -27.46 -4.25
C SER A 10 30.05 -27.21 -5.17
N SER A 11 30.28 -27.26 -6.48
CA SER A 11 29.22 -27.09 -7.50
C SER A 11 28.01 -28.00 -7.32
N GLU A 12 28.19 -29.20 -6.74
CA GLU A 12 27.09 -30.12 -6.41
C GLU A 12 26.25 -29.66 -5.22
N GLN A 13 26.85 -29.00 -4.22
CA GLN A 13 26.12 -28.45 -3.07
C GLN A 13 25.31 -27.21 -3.48
N THR A 14 25.84 -26.39 -4.39
CA THR A 14 25.15 -25.23 -4.97
C THR A 14 24.00 -25.67 -5.89
N ALA A 15 24.19 -26.69 -6.72
CA ALA A 15 23.13 -27.26 -7.55
C ALA A 15 21.98 -27.88 -6.72
N SER A 16 22.30 -28.49 -5.59
CA SER A 16 21.30 -29.02 -4.65
C SER A 16 20.45 -27.91 -4.03
N ALA A 17 21.09 -26.82 -3.56
CA ALA A 17 20.39 -25.66 -3.01
C ALA A 17 19.54 -24.93 -4.06
N TYR A 18 20.05 -24.85 -5.31
CA TYR A 18 19.31 -24.32 -6.45
C TYR A 18 18.09 -25.17 -6.80
N SER A 19 18.23 -26.51 -6.83
CA SER A 19 17.10 -27.41 -7.06
C SER A 19 16.09 -27.40 -5.92
N GLU A 20 16.52 -27.18 -4.67
CA GLU A 20 15.61 -27.03 -3.54
C GLU A 20 14.88 -25.69 -3.57
N ALA A 21 15.53 -24.59 -3.96
CA ALA A 21 14.87 -23.30 -4.15
C ALA A 21 13.87 -23.37 -5.30
N LEU A 22 14.25 -23.96 -6.44
CA LEU A 22 13.33 -24.17 -7.57
C LEU A 22 12.19 -25.12 -7.23
N ASN A 23 12.44 -26.22 -6.50
CA ASN A 23 11.38 -27.15 -6.09
C ASN A 23 10.45 -26.55 -5.03
N ARG A 24 10.98 -25.75 -4.08
CA ARG A 24 10.13 -25.02 -3.13
C ARG A 24 9.26 -24.03 -3.87
N THR A 25 9.80 -23.30 -4.85
CA THR A 25 9.04 -22.34 -5.68
C THR A 25 8.09 -23.02 -6.66
N GLU A 26 8.45 -24.13 -7.32
CA GLU A 26 7.54 -24.90 -8.19
C GLU A 26 6.42 -25.55 -7.39
N THR A 27 6.69 -26.00 -6.16
CA THR A 27 5.66 -26.47 -5.23
C THR A 27 4.77 -25.28 -4.81
N ARG A 28 5.35 -24.10 -4.56
CA ARG A 28 4.63 -22.83 -4.26
C ARG A 28 3.75 -22.38 -5.44
N THR A 29 4.27 -22.43 -6.67
CA THR A 29 3.56 -22.07 -7.92
C THR A 29 2.53 -23.12 -8.30
N ARG A 30 2.74 -24.41 -8.04
CA ARG A 30 1.71 -25.45 -8.23
C ARG A 30 0.60 -25.41 -7.19
N MET A 31 0.90 -25.03 -5.94
CA MET A 31 -0.13 -24.86 -4.91
C MET A 31 -0.91 -23.55 -5.08
N LEU A 32 -0.27 -22.44 -5.46
CA LEU A 32 -0.96 -21.20 -5.85
C LEU A 32 -1.70 -21.36 -7.19
N GLY A 33 -1.14 -22.14 -8.12
CA GLY A 33 -1.80 -22.55 -9.37
C GLY A 33 -3.00 -23.48 -9.17
N ALA A 34 -3.10 -24.16 -8.02
CA ALA A 34 -4.28 -24.92 -7.64
C ALA A 34 -5.44 -24.01 -7.15
N TYR A 35 -5.17 -22.73 -6.91
CA TYR A 35 -6.18 -21.69 -6.66
C TYR A 35 -6.44 -20.78 -7.88
N SER A 36 -5.75 -20.98 -9.02
CA SER A 36 -5.94 -20.20 -10.25
C SER A 36 -6.50 -21.03 -11.41
N VAL A 37 -7.65 -21.67 -11.17
CA VAL A 37 -8.59 -21.96 -12.27
C VAL A 37 -9.99 -21.59 -11.79
N ALA A 38 -10.22 -20.30 -11.56
CA ALA A 38 -11.55 -19.77 -11.78
C ALA A 38 -11.67 -19.61 -13.30
N GLU A 39 -12.22 -20.66 -13.92
CA GLU A 39 -12.77 -20.61 -15.26
C GLU A 39 -13.48 -19.27 -15.48
N THR A 40 -13.33 -18.70 -16.68
CA THR A 40 -14.14 -17.59 -17.19
C THR A 40 -15.61 -17.82 -16.83
N SER A 41 -16.05 -17.27 -15.71
CA SER A 41 -17.42 -17.38 -15.27
C SER A 41 -18.19 -16.34 -16.05
N VAL A 42 -19.12 -16.85 -16.85
CA VAL A 42 -20.21 -16.05 -17.39
C VAL A 42 -20.84 -15.35 -16.19
N GLU A 43 -20.73 -14.01 -16.12
CA GLU A 43 -21.33 -13.22 -15.04
C GLU A 43 -22.78 -13.67 -14.84
N PRO A 44 -23.15 -14.21 -13.68
CA PRO A 44 -24.54 -14.32 -13.36
C PRO A 44 -25.04 -12.88 -13.22
N THR A 45 -26.06 -12.52 -13.99
CA THR A 45 -26.79 -11.24 -13.91
C THR A 45 -27.45 -11.11 -12.54
N VAL A 46 -26.65 -10.84 -11.51
CA VAL A 46 -27.06 -10.48 -10.15
C VAL A 46 -27.12 -8.96 -10.12
N SER A 47 -28.24 -8.39 -9.66
CA SER A 47 -28.37 -6.94 -9.62
C SER A 47 -27.39 -6.32 -8.60
N LEU A 48 -27.02 -5.05 -8.80
CA LEU A 48 -26.17 -4.32 -7.85
C LEU A 48 -26.74 -4.34 -6.42
N GLU A 49 -28.07 -4.27 -6.28
CA GLU A 49 -28.76 -4.33 -4.99
C GLU A 49 -28.58 -5.69 -4.31
N GLN A 50 -28.70 -6.79 -5.06
CA GLN A 50 -28.43 -8.13 -4.54
C GLN A 50 -26.96 -8.30 -4.15
N ARG A 51 -26.03 -7.71 -4.91
CA ARG A 51 -24.60 -7.71 -4.56
C ARG A 51 -24.33 -6.91 -3.28
N ARG A 52 -24.98 -5.75 -3.09
CA ARG A 52 -24.92 -4.97 -1.84
C ARG A 52 -25.46 -5.74 -0.65
N GLU A 53 -26.60 -6.40 -0.79
CA GLU A 53 -27.20 -7.22 0.28
C GLU A 53 -26.29 -8.38 0.66
N GLN A 54 -25.76 -9.11 -0.34
CA GLN A 54 -24.81 -10.20 -0.10
C GLN A 54 -23.54 -9.68 0.59
N GLN A 55 -23.02 -8.53 0.16
CA GLN A 55 -21.82 -7.97 0.77
C GLN A 55 -22.06 -7.52 2.22
N ALA A 56 -23.20 -6.90 2.51
CA ALA A 56 -23.57 -6.53 3.88
C ALA A 56 -23.77 -7.75 4.81
N ILE A 57 -24.03 -8.93 4.25
CA ILE A 57 -24.03 -10.21 4.98
C ILE A 57 -22.59 -10.69 5.17
N ASN A 58 -21.76 -10.69 4.12
CA ASN A 58 -20.35 -11.09 4.17
C ASN A 58 -19.52 -10.26 5.17
N GLU A 59 -19.79 -8.96 5.26
CA GLU A 59 -19.17 -8.07 6.27
C GLU A 59 -19.53 -8.45 7.71
N LYS A 60 -20.67 -9.12 7.93
CA LYS A 60 -21.10 -9.60 9.26
C LYS A 60 -20.65 -11.03 9.55
N GLU A 61 -20.55 -11.85 8.50
CA GLU A 61 -20.19 -13.27 8.56
C GLU A 61 -18.87 -13.51 7.84
N TYR A 62 -17.75 -13.16 8.48
CA TYR A 62 -16.38 -13.59 8.12
C TYR A 62 -16.10 -13.70 6.60
N PHE A 63 -15.89 -12.57 5.93
CA PHE A 63 -14.82 -12.22 4.98
C PHE A 63 -14.23 -13.19 3.91
N ASP A 64 -14.33 -14.52 4.00
CA ASP A 64 -13.76 -15.43 2.99
C ASP A 64 -14.57 -15.48 1.67
N ASP A 65 -15.81 -14.97 1.67
CA ASP A 65 -16.73 -15.03 0.53
C ASP A 65 -16.92 -13.69 -0.24
N ILE A 66 -16.06 -12.69 -0.02
CA ILE A 66 -16.10 -11.45 -0.82
C ILE A 66 -15.67 -11.76 -2.26
N ILE A 67 -16.57 -11.54 -3.22
CA ILE A 67 -16.23 -11.62 -4.64
C ILE A 67 -15.85 -10.23 -5.13
N ILE A 68 -14.60 -10.06 -5.55
CA ILE A 68 -14.05 -8.79 -6.03
C ILE A 68 -14.02 -8.74 -7.55
N HIS A 69 -14.42 -7.61 -8.13
CA HIS A 69 -14.43 -7.41 -9.58
C HIS A 69 -13.77 -6.07 -9.96
N PRO A 70 -12.47 -5.84 -9.68
CA PRO A 70 -11.83 -4.57 -9.99
C PRO A 70 -11.91 -4.26 -11.50
N ALA A 71 -12.12 -3.00 -11.85
CA ALA A 71 -11.96 -2.54 -13.23
C ALA A 71 -10.48 -2.58 -13.65
N GLU A 72 -10.20 -2.58 -14.96
CA GLU A 72 -8.82 -2.45 -15.45
C GLU A 72 -8.27 -1.05 -15.14
N TYR A 73 -6.94 -0.93 -14.98
CA TYR A 73 -6.31 0.29 -14.47
C TYR A 73 -6.58 1.52 -15.34
N ASP A 74 -6.64 1.34 -16.66
CA ASP A 74 -6.85 2.37 -17.68
C ASP A 74 -8.33 2.70 -17.93
N THR A 75 -9.25 1.98 -17.27
CA THR A 75 -10.69 2.19 -17.44
C THR A 75 -11.10 3.52 -16.80
N HIS A 76 -11.75 4.40 -17.57
CA HIS A 76 -12.39 5.57 -16.99
C HIS A 76 -13.70 5.17 -16.29
N LEU A 77 -13.84 5.55 -15.02
CA LEU A 77 -15.03 5.25 -14.21
C LEU A 77 -15.73 6.54 -13.83
N MET A 78 -17.06 6.53 -13.91
CA MET A 78 -17.88 7.62 -13.37
C MET A 78 -17.92 7.57 -11.84
N PRO A 79 -18.19 8.68 -11.14
CA PRO A 79 -18.19 8.72 -9.68
C PRO A 79 -19.13 7.69 -9.04
N THR A 80 -20.30 7.47 -9.63
CA THR A 80 -21.26 6.45 -9.17
C THR A 80 -20.69 5.03 -9.26
N GLU A 81 -19.94 4.72 -10.32
CA GLU A 81 -19.32 3.41 -10.49
C GLU A 81 -18.17 3.20 -9.49
N ILE A 82 -17.39 4.25 -9.22
CA ILE A 82 -16.35 4.23 -8.17
C ILE A 82 -16.98 3.90 -6.82
N VAL A 83 -18.04 4.63 -6.47
CA VAL A 83 -18.77 4.44 -5.20
C VAL A 83 -19.37 3.04 -5.10
N ASP A 84 -20.04 2.57 -6.16
CA ASP A 84 -20.66 1.25 -6.18
C ASP A 84 -19.62 0.14 -5.98
N ARG A 85 -18.45 0.26 -6.62
CA ARG A 85 -17.35 -0.68 -6.46
C ARG A 85 -16.70 -0.59 -5.09
N MET A 86 -16.47 0.62 -4.56
CA MET A 86 -15.99 0.78 -3.19
C MET A 86 -16.94 0.13 -2.20
N GLU A 87 -18.26 0.30 -2.34
CA GLU A 87 -19.29 -0.23 -1.45
C GLU A 87 -19.44 -1.76 -1.57
N VAL A 88 -19.39 -2.32 -2.78
CA VAL A 88 -19.69 -3.73 -3.06
C VAL A 88 -18.45 -4.61 -3.17
N ASP A 89 -17.49 -4.20 -4.00
CA ASP A 89 -16.28 -4.98 -4.28
C ASP A 89 -15.16 -4.69 -3.28
N HIS A 90 -15.30 -3.63 -2.47
CA HIS A 90 -14.26 -3.13 -1.55
C HIS A 90 -12.97 -2.69 -2.27
N VAL A 91 -12.96 -2.76 -3.60
CA VAL A 91 -11.86 -2.36 -4.46
C VAL A 91 -12.40 -1.85 -5.78
N VAL A 92 -11.75 -0.83 -6.34
CA VAL A 92 -12.26 -0.13 -7.53
C VAL A 92 -11.58 -0.62 -8.80
N LYS A 93 -10.24 -0.58 -8.82
CA LYS A 93 -9.42 -0.88 -10.01
C LYS A 93 -8.27 -1.82 -9.70
N ARG A 94 -7.73 -2.48 -10.73
CA ARG A 94 -6.40 -3.09 -10.66
C ARG A 94 -5.35 -1.98 -10.62
N ALA A 95 -4.32 -2.17 -9.81
CA ALA A 95 -3.19 -1.25 -9.77
C ALA A 95 -2.36 -1.35 -11.06
N PRO A 96 -1.87 -0.23 -11.61
CA PRO A 96 -0.98 -0.26 -12.76
C PRO A 96 0.39 -0.86 -12.39
N LEU A 97 0.93 -1.73 -13.24
CA LEU A 97 2.25 -2.33 -13.04
C LEU A 97 3.35 -1.39 -13.55
N LEU A 98 4.58 -1.58 -13.08
CA LEU A 98 5.75 -0.82 -13.56
C LEU A 98 5.80 -0.73 -15.09
N LYS A 99 5.61 -1.85 -15.79
CA LYS A 99 5.63 -1.90 -17.27
C LYS A 99 4.57 -1.04 -17.95
N ASP A 100 3.40 -0.92 -17.33
CA ASP A 100 2.29 -0.12 -17.86
C ASP A 100 2.64 1.37 -17.73
N GLN A 101 3.26 1.74 -16.61
CA GLN A 101 3.56 3.13 -16.26
C GLN A 101 4.78 3.70 -16.98
N VAL A 102 5.80 2.88 -17.28
CA VAL A 102 6.99 3.32 -18.02
C VAL A 102 6.63 3.84 -19.42
N SER A 103 5.55 3.36 -20.03
CA SER A 103 5.09 3.84 -21.33
C SER A 103 4.40 5.22 -21.28
N ASP A 104 4.04 5.70 -20.08
CA ASP A 104 3.30 6.96 -19.90
C ASP A 104 4.25 8.16 -19.79
N LEU A 105 4.38 8.88 -20.91
CA LEU A 105 5.21 10.09 -21.03
C LEU A 105 4.67 11.31 -20.28
N SER A 106 3.43 11.28 -19.80
CA SER A 106 2.81 12.45 -19.14
C SER A 106 3.10 12.55 -17.64
N ARG A 107 3.95 11.66 -17.11
CA ARG A 107 4.39 11.62 -15.71
C ARG A 107 5.53 12.61 -15.46
N HIS A 108 5.17 13.87 -15.22
CA HIS A 108 6.13 14.98 -15.07
C HIS A 108 6.44 15.37 -13.63
N ASN A 109 5.84 14.70 -12.63
CA ASN A 109 6.06 15.06 -11.23
C ASN A 109 7.50 14.85 -10.83
N THR A 110 8.03 15.76 -10.02
CA THR A 110 9.43 15.70 -9.62
C THR A 110 9.57 14.79 -8.42
N ILE A 111 10.33 13.71 -8.61
CA ILE A 111 10.78 12.84 -7.54
C ILE A 111 12.15 13.31 -7.10
N SER A 112 12.30 13.56 -5.80
CA SER A 112 13.60 13.85 -5.19
C SER A 112 14.08 12.63 -4.43
N SER A 113 15.39 12.42 -4.32
CA SER A 113 16.01 11.40 -3.47
C SER A 113 16.88 12.05 -2.41
N ARG A 114 16.91 11.46 -1.21
CA ARG A 114 17.71 11.95 -0.08
C ARG A 114 19.21 11.72 -0.28
N SER A 115 19.62 10.63 -0.94
CA SER A 115 21.02 10.20 -0.95
C SER A 115 21.42 9.25 -2.10
N ARG A 116 21.10 9.57 -3.35
CA ARG A 116 21.61 8.82 -4.51
C ARG A 116 23.15 8.78 -4.50
N ASN A 117 23.72 7.63 -4.14
CA ASN A 117 25.16 7.43 -3.98
C ASN A 117 25.84 8.49 -3.05
N GLY A 118 25.12 8.97 -2.05
CA GLY A 118 25.62 9.98 -1.10
C GLY A 118 25.37 11.44 -1.47
N ALA A 119 24.58 11.72 -2.51
CA ALA A 119 24.17 13.07 -2.90
C ALA A 119 22.66 13.16 -3.20
N PRO A 120 22.01 14.32 -2.94
CA PRO A 120 20.63 14.54 -3.38
C PRO A 120 20.52 14.46 -4.91
N GLY A 121 19.41 13.89 -5.39
CA GLY A 121 19.08 13.82 -6.81
C GLY A 121 17.62 14.14 -7.07
N SER A 122 17.29 14.54 -8.30
CA SER A 122 15.91 14.69 -8.76
C SER A 122 15.74 14.18 -10.19
N ALA A 123 14.54 13.69 -10.49
CA ALA A 123 14.13 13.22 -11.80
C ALA A 123 12.62 13.46 -11.98
N THR A 124 12.13 13.41 -13.22
CA THR A 124 10.68 13.25 -13.42
C THR A 124 10.27 11.84 -13.00
N GLU A 125 9.01 11.67 -12.62
CA GLU A 125 8.44 10.36 -12.30
C GLU A 125 8.60 9.38 -13.47
N HIS A 126 8.40 9.84 -14.71
CA HIS A 126 8.69 9.05 -15.91
C HIS A 126 10.15 8.59 -15.97
N ASP A 127 11.11 9.51 -15.86
CA ASP A 127 12.55 9.18 -15.93
C ASP A 127 12.97 8.23 -14.80
N ALA A 128 12.39 8.40 -13.61
CA ALA A 128 12.64 7.56 -12.44
C ALA A 128 12.14 6.11 -12.64
N LEU A 129 10.97 5.94 -13.25
CA LEU A 129 10.42 4.63 -13.60
C LEU A 129 11.23 3.94 -14.71
N VAL A 130 11.64 4.70 -15.74
CA VAL A 130 12.52 4.21 -16.80
C VAL A 130 13.88 3.77 -16.24
N GLU A 131 14.46 4.57 -15.33
CA GLU A 131 15.70 4.21 -14.64
C GLU A 131 15.54 2.90 -13.87
N LEU A 132 14.46 2.75 -13.10
CA LEU A 132 14.17 1.53 -12.35
C LEU A 132 14.01 0.31 -13.26
N GLN A 133 13.24 0.43 -14.34
CA GLN A 133 13.06 -0.66 -15.30
C GLN A 133 14.40 -1.11 -15.87
N GLN A 134 15.22 -0.17 -16.35
CA GLN A 134 16.53 -0.49 -16.92
C GLN A 134 17.47 -1.11 -15.88
N TYR A 135 17.42 -0.67 -14.63
CA TYR A 135 18.18 -1.27 -13.53
C TYR A 135 17.78 -2.73 -13.31
N LEU A 136 16.48 -3.00 -13.24
CA LEU A 136 15.93 -4.34 -13.01
C LEU A 136 16.15 -5.28 -14.21
N GLU A 137 16.07 -4.78 -15.44
CA GLU A 137 16.39 -5.55 -16.65
C GLU A 137 17.85 -6.01 -16.64
N VAL A 138 18.77 -5.11 -16.27
CA VAL A 138 20.20 -5.47 -16.12
C VAL A 138 20.38 -6.42 -14.93
N ALA A 139 19.75 -6.19 -13.78
CA ALA A 139 19.85 -7.07 -12.62
C ALA A 139 19.27 -8.47 -12.90
N GLY A 140 18.24 -8.55 -13.75
CA GLY A 140 17.62 -9.78 -14.19
C GLY A 140 18.45 -10.57 -15.22
N GLY A 141 19.12 -9.87 -16.14
CA GLY A 141 19.74 -10.47 -17.32
C GLY A 141 21.27 -10.38 -17.42
N SER A 142 21.95 -9.72 -16.48
CA SER A 142 23.40 -9.48 -16.57
C SER A 142 24.21 -10.74 -16.35
N GLU A 143 25.25 -10.92 -17.18
CA GLU A 143 26.27 -11.97 -17.01
C GLU A 143 27.16 -11.75 -15.78
N LEU A 144 27.09 -10.57 -15.15
CA LEU A 144 27.74 -10.30 -13.86
C LEU A 144 27.04 -11.03 -12.71
N VAL A 145 25.78 -11.42 -12.89
CA VAL A 145 25.01 -12.18 -11.92
C VAL A 145 25.34 -13.67 -12.12
N THR A 146 26.35 -14.15 -11.39
CA THR A 146 26.81 -15.55 -11.48
C THR A 146 25.74 -16.56 -11.00
N ASP A 147 25.92 -17.85 -11.27
CA ASP A 147 25.01 -18.94 -10.82
C ASP A 147 24.75 -18.93 -9.29
N ASN A 148 25.68 -18.40 -8.49
CA ASN A 148 25.51 -18.23 -7.04
C ASN A 148 24.47 -17.15 -6.67
N ASN A 149 24.03 -16.35 -7.65
CA ASN A 149 23.17 -15.17 -7.50
C ASN A 149 21.84 -15.27 -8.25
N ALA A 150 21.42 -16.47 -8.67
CA ALA A 150 20.13 -16.69 -9.36
C ALA A 150 18.90 -16.12 -8.61
N MET A 151 18.99 -15.99 -7.28
CA MET A 151 17.97 -15.35 -6.45
C MET A 151 17.80 -13.85 -6.78
N ILE A 152 18.86 -13.14 -7.14
CA ILE A 152 18.81 -11.72 -7.55
C ILE A 152 18.09 -11.58 -8.88
N ALA A 153 18.45 -12.41 -9.86
CA ALA A 153 17.81 -12.38 -11.16
C ALA A 153 16.32 -12.66 -11.01
N PHE A 154 15.95 -13.66 -10.21
CA PHE A 154 14.55 -13.97 -9.91
C PHE A 154 13.82 -12.80 -9.22
N GLU A 155 14.46 -12.20 -8.21
CA GLU A 155 13.91 -11.06 -7.49
C GLU A 155 13.73 -9.82 -8.39
N ALA A 156 14.68 -9.53 -9.27
CA ALA A 156 14.59 -8.44 -10.23
C ALA A 156 13.44 -8.67 -11.23
N HIS A 157 13.29 -9.90 -11.74
CA HIS A 157 12.18 -10.25 -12.62
C HIS A 157 10.82 -10.14 -11.91
N ASP A 158 10.74 -10.61 -10.67
CA ASP A 158 9.52 -10.53 -9.87
C ASP A 158 9.12 -9.07 -9.59
N ILE A 159 10.09 -8.19 -9.29
CA ILE A 159 9.82 -6.75 -9.20
C ILE A 159 9.38 -6.20 -10.57
N LEU A 160 10.05 -6.55 -11.67
CA LEU A 160 9.72 -6.07 -13.01
C LEU A 160 8.27 -6.40 -13.42
N GLU A 161 7.80 -7.60 -13.07
CA GLU A 161 6.47 -8.10 -13.45
C GLU A 161 5.36 -7.75 -12.45
N LYS A 162 5.68 -7.56 -11.17
CA LYS A 162 4.67 -7.45 -10.09
C LYS A 162 4.66 -6.13 -9.35
N LEU A 163 5.67 -5.27 -9.52
CA LEU A 163 5.72 -4.01 -8.80
C LEU A 163 4.56 -3.10 -9.21
N THR A 164 3.75 -2.75 -8.21
CA THR A 164 2.82 -1.63 -8.25
C THR A 164 3.52 -0.38 -7.75
N PHE A 165 3.60 0.64 -8.60
CA PHE A 165 4.09 1.96 -8.21
C PHE A 165 2.91 2.93 -8.04
N ILE A 166 2.81 3.56 -6.87
CA ILE A 166 1.83 4.62 -6.62
C ILE A 166 2.53 5.98 -6.78
N GLY A 167 2.39 6.55 -7.97
CA GLY A 167 2.82 7.91 -8.30
C GLY A 167 1.75 8.94 -7.95
N GLU A 168 1.95 10.18 -8.37
CA GLU A 168 0.98 11.26 -8.15
C GLU A 168 -0.38 10.96 -8.76
N LYS A 169 -0.41 10.47 -10.01
CA LYS A 169 -1.66 10.21 -10.71
C LYS A 169 -2.52 9.20 -9.96
N GLU A 170 -1.89 8.09 -9.57
CA GLU A 170 -2.54 7.03 -8.81
C GLU A 170 -3.01 7.53 -7.45
N TYR A 171 -2.17 8.33 -6.77
CA TYR A 171 -2.48 8.91 -5.47
C TYR A 171 -3.67 9.88 -5.55
N SER A 172 -3.67 10.81 -6.50
CA SER A 172 -4.75 11.79 -6.70
C SER A 172 -6.07 11.10 -7.07
N GLU A 173 -6.02 10.08 -7.93
CA GLU A 173 -7.22 9.32 -8.33
C GLU A 173 -7.83 8.54 -7.16
N ALA A 174 -6.98 7.90 -6.34
CA ALA A 174 -7.44 7.21 -5.14
C ALA A 174 -8.03 8.16 -4.09
N ALA A 175 -7.38 9.31 -3.85
CA ALA A 175 -7.88 10.33 -2.93
C ALA A 175 -9.23 10.92 -3.40
N TYR A 176 -9.38 11.14 -4.72
CA TYR A 176 -10.66 11.54 -5.31
C TYR A 176 -11.74 10.49 -5.08
N ALA A 177 -11.45 9.22 -5.31
CA ALA A 177 -12.42 8.14 -5.10
C ALA A 177 -12.87 8.01 -3.64
N ILE A 178 -11.95 8.13 -2.69
CA ILE A 178 -12.27 8.15 -1.26
C ILE A 178 -13.20 9.33 -0.94
N ALA A 179 -12.91 10.52 -1.50
CA ALA A 179 -13.77 11.69 -1.31
C ALA A 179 -15.18 11.47 -1.89
N GLU A 180 -15.31 10.92 -3.09
CA GLU A 180 -16.62 10.62 -3.69
C GLU A 180 -17.41 9.58 -2.87
N TYR A 181 -16.71 8.58 -2.30
CA TYR A 181 -17.34 7.64 -1.37
C TYR A 181 -17.87 8.34 -0.12
N TRP A 182 -17.09 9.25 0.48
CA TRP A 182 -17.53 10.03 1.64
C TRP A 182 -18.72 10.93 1.32
N LYS A 183 -18.67 11.67 0.20
CA LYS A 183 -19.78 12.50 -0.27
C LYS A 183 -21.07 11.69 -0.43
N ASN A 184 -20.97 10.50 -1.01
CA ASN A 184 -22.12 9.62 -1.16
C ASN A 184 -22.69 9.14 0.18
N LEU A 185 -21.84 8.79 1.16
CA LEU A 185 -22.30 8.42 2.51
C LEU A 185 -23.05 9.58 3.19
N LEU A 186 -22.52 10.79 3.08
CA LEU A 186 -23.09 12.00 3.67
C LEU A 186 -24.41 12.41 2.98
N ALA A 187 -24.48 12.29 1.66
CA ALA A 187 -25.68 12.59 0.89
C ALA A 187 -26.82 11.58 1.15
N LYS A 188 -26.50 10.30 1.36
CA LYS A 188 -27.48 9.24 1.65
C LYS A 188 -28.14 9.41 3.03
N ASN A 189 -27.43 9.93 4.03
CA ASN A 189 -27.93 10.08 5.39
C ASN A 189 -27.50 11.44 6.00
N PRO A 190 -28.43 12.41 6.15
CA PRO A 190 -28.11 13.71 6.75
C PRO A 190 -27.63 13.68 8.20
N GLN A 191 -27.82 12.56 8.91
CA GLN A 191 -27.30 12.37 10.27
C GLN A 191 -25.94 11.66 10.28
N GLN A 192 -25.45 11.21 9.12
CA GLN A 192 -24.16 10.54 9.01
C GLN A 192 -23.04 11.50 9.39
N GLN A 193 -22.19 11.06 10.32
CA GLN A 193 -20.92 11.67 10.62
C GLN A 193 -19.80 10.74 10.14
N ILE A 194 -18.74 11.31 9.58
CA ILE A 194 -17.50 10.63 9.22
C ILE A 194 -16.40 11.18 10.13
N TYR A 195 -15.84 10.31 10.96
CA TYR A 195 -14.66 10.60 11.75
C TYR A 195 -13.42 10.06 11.04
N ALA A 196 -12.57 10.95 10.53
CA ALA A 196 -11.28 10.60 9.95
C ALA A 196 -10.22 10.48 11.07
N ALA A 197 -9.93 9.25 11.48
CA ALA A 197 -9.09 8.91 12.62
C ALA A 197 -7.59 9.01 12.30
N THR A 198 -7.12 10.20 11.94
CA THR A 198 -5.69 10.47 11.70
C THR A 198 -4.96 10.79 13.00
N GLY A 199 -3.68 10.39 13.11
CA GLY A 199 -2.86 10.62 14.30
C GLY A 199 -3.03 9.60 15.43
N TYR A 200 -3.92 8.62 15.30
CA TYR A 200 -3.99 7.44 16.18
C TYR A 200 -2.90 6.41 15.85
N ILE A 201 -2.40 6.39 14.61
CA ILE A 201 -1.23 5.59 14.22
C ILE A 201 -0.06 6.12 15.03
N MET A 202 0.23 5.43 16.14
CA MET A 202 0.91 5.95 17.32
C MET A 202 1.90 7.06 17.00
N ASN A 203 1.78 8.19 17.68
CA ASN A 203 2.94 8.98 18.05
C ASN A 203 3.87 8.06 18.87
N ASP A 204 4.61 7.24 18.15
CA ASP A 204 5.92 6.75 18.49
C ASP A 204 6.07 6.22 19.93
N PRO A 205 5.76 4.93 20.18
CA PRO A 205 6.01 4.31 21.48
C PRO A 205 7.50 4.28 21.88
N MET A 206 8.44 4.64 21.00
CA MET A 206 9.88 4.54 21.21
C MET A 206 10.66 5.88 21.16
N GLY A 207 10.02 7.02 20.94
CA GLY A 207 10.73 8.31 20.81
C GLY A 207 11.62 8.44 19.56
N MET A 208 11.40 7.62 18.52
CA MET A 208 12.11 7.58 17.24
C MET A 208 11.60 8.55 16.16
N LEU A 209 10.45 9.22 16.32
CA LEU A 209 9.94 10.24 15.39
C LEU A 209 10.10 11.63 16.00
N ASP A 210 10.62 12.58 15.22
CA ASP A 210 10.71 13.96 15.63
C ASP A 210 9.31 14.54 15.89
N LYS A 211 9.15 15.31 16.98
CA LYS A 211 7.89 15.99 17.30
C LYS A 211 7.40 16.81 16.09
N GLY A 212 6.26 16.43 15.53
CA GLY A 212 5.61 17.17 14.44
C GLY A 212 5.82 16.58 13.03
N GLU A 213 6.39 15.38 12.89
CA GLU A 213 6.38 14.69 11.60
C GLU A 213 4.95 14.37 11.13
N ILE A 214 4.66 14.73 9.88
CA ILE A 214 3.42 14.36 9.19
C ILE A 214 3.57 12.94 8.69
N LYS A 215 2.55 12.11 8.92
CA LYS A 215 2.48 10.72 8.45
C LYS A 215 1.58 10.61 7.22
N SER A 216 1.64 9.45 6.57
CA SER A 216 0.88 9.10 5.35
C SER A 216 -0.62 9.27 5.54
N ASP A 217 -1.17 8.90 6.70
CA ASP A 217 -2.59 9.07 7.05
C ASP A 217 -3.08 10.52 6.93
N LYS A 218 -2.34 11.48 7.50
CA LYS A 218 -2.64 12.92 7.41
C LYS A 218 -2.39 13.47 6.02
N TYR A 219 -1.35 12.99 5.34
CA TYR A 219 -1.09 13.38 3.96
C TYR A 219 -2.20 12.93 3.02
N LEU A 220 -2.74 11.71 3.20
CA LEU A 220 -3.90 11.22 2.46
C LEU A 220 -5.17 11.99 2.79
N LEU A 221 -5.45 12.24 4.07
CA LEU A 221 -6.58 13.07 4.47
C LEU A 221 -6.56 14.45 3.79
N GLU A 222 -5.40 15.09 3.72
CA GLU A 222 -5.23 16.36 3.02
C GLU A 222 -5.72 16.27 1.57
N HIS A 223 -5.28 15.25 0.82
CA HIS A 223 -5.68 15.05 -0.58
C HIS A 223 -7.14 14.63 -0.74
N VAL A 224 -7.71 13.91 0.23
CA VAL A 224 -9.15 13.59 0.25
C VAL A 224 -9.96 14.88 0.39
N LEU A 225 -9.58 15.76 1.34
CA LEU A 225 -10.27 17.03 1.58
C LEU A 225 -10.09 18.03 0.43
N GLU A 226 -9.00 17.97 -0.33
CA GLU A 226 -8.80 18.76 -1.55
C GLU A 226 -9.90 18.54 -2.60
N ASN A 227 -10.50 17.36 -2.61
CA ASN A 227 -11.55 16.99 -3.56
C ASN A 227 -12.97 17.45 -3.13
N PHE A 228 -13.07 18.23 -2.06
CA PHE A 228 -14.30 18.92 -1.67
C PHE A 228 -14.21 20.42 -2.02
N SER A 229 -15.23 20.95 -2.68
CA SER A 229 -15.44 22.39 -2.88
C SER A 229 -15.72 23.12 -1.56
N ASP A 230 -15.60 24.44 -1.54
CA ASP A 230 -15.91 25.25 -0.35
C ASP A 230 -17.40 25.13 0.02
N GLU A 231 -18.26 25.01 -0.99
CA GLU A 231 -19.70 24.79 -0.83
C GLU A 231 -19.98 23.42 -0.18
N GLU A 232 -19.39 22.34 -0.68
CA GLU A 232 -19.53 20.99 -0.09
C GLU A 232 -18.96 20.94 1.32
N LEU A 233 -17.79 21.54 1.57
CA LEU A 233 -17.23 21.60 2.92
C LEU A 233 -18.10 22.42 3.87
N SER A 234 -18.75 23.48 3.38
CA SER A 234 -19.70 24.26 4.18
C SER A 234 -20.92 23.43 4.56
N GLU A 235 -21.49 22.71 3.59
CA GLU A 235 -22.61 21.78 3.78
C GLU A 235 -22.27 20.68 4.80
N TYR A 236 -21.10 20.05 4.66
CA TYR A 236 -20.70 18.89 5.47
C TYR A 236 -19.82 19.24 6.67
N SER A 237 -19.64 20.52 6.98
CA SER A 237 -18.66 21.01 7.98
C SER A 237 -18.83 20.41 9.38
N SER A 238 -20.05 20.06 9.78
CA SER A 238 -20.34 19.38 11.06
C SER A 238 -20.30 17.85 10.98
N GLN A 239 -20.36 17.29 9.77
CA GLN A 239 -20.42 15.85 9.53
C GLN A 239 -19.03 15.24 9.28
N ILE A 240 -18.09 15.98 8.70
CA ILE A 240 -16.69 15.52 8.57
C ILE A 240 -15.90 16.04 9.76
N VAL A 241 -15.42 15.14 10.62
CA VAL A 241 -14.66 15.46 11.84
C VAL A 241 -13.31 14.76 11.86
N THR A 242 -12.29 15.45 12.37
CA THR A 242 -10.89 14.96 12.42
C THR A 242 -10.35 14.85 13.85
N ARG A 243 -11.16 15.22 14.85
CA ARG A 243 -10.84 15.15 16.27
C ARG A 243 -11.87 14.31 17.03
N PRO A 244 -11.46 13.43 17.96
CA PRO A 244 -12.40 12.62 18.75
C PRO A 244 -13.43 13.44 19.53
N GLU A 245 -13.03 14.58 20.07
CA GLU A 245 -13.92 15.48 20.81
C GLU A 245 -15.02 16.13 19.96
N ASP A 246 -14.86 16.13 18.62
CA ASP A 246 -15.86 16.63 17.68
C ASP A 246 -16.89 15.54 17.30
N ILE A 247 -16.71 14.29 17.76
CA ILE A 247 -17.73 13.25 17.62
C ILE A 247 -18.92 13.67 18.49
N THR A 248 -20.01 14.06 17.84
CA THR A 248 -21.19 14.59 18.54
C THR A 248 -22.03 13.46 19.14
N THR A 249 -23.20 13.74 19.73
CA THR A 249 -24.14 12.72 20.21
C THR A 249 -24.82 11.97 19.04
N VAL A 250 -24.03 11.43 18.10
CA VAL A 250 -24.48 10.56 17.02
C VAL A 250 -24.65 9.15 17.54
N SER A 251 -25.63 8.44 16.99
CA SER A 251 -25.80 7.04 17.31
C SER A 251 -24.75 6.20 16.59
N ALA A 252 -24.40 5.03 17.11
CA ALA A 252 -23.35 4.19 16.53
C ALA A 252 -23.58 3.80 15.06
N LYS A 253 -24.84 3.74 14.61
CA LYS A 253 -25.21 3.47 13.22
C LYS A 253 -25.05 4.66 12.28
N ASP A 254 -24.94 5.87 12.82
CA ASP A 254 -24.84 7.12 12.06
C ASP A 254 -23.40 7.68 12.10
N LEU A 255 -22.44 6.95 12.69
CA LEU A 255 -21.03 7.25 12.66
C LEU A 255 -20.31 6.28 11.72
N LYS A 256 -19.36 6.79 10.94
CA LYS A 256 -18.37 5.99 10.22
C LYS A 256 -17.00 6.47 10.67
N VAL A 257 -16.20 5.56 11.22
CA VAL A 257 -14.83 5.84 11.66
C VAL A 257 -13.89 5.31 10.60
N VAL A 258 -13.09 6.20 10.00
CA VAL A 258 -12.22 5.86 8.88
C VAL A 258 -10.78 6.03 9.30
N PHE A 259 -10.03 4.94 9.28
CA PHE A 259 -8.57 4.98 9.32
C PHE A 259 -8.03 5.04 7.89
N LEU A 260 -7.14 6.00 7.62
CA LEU A 260 -6.54 6.21 6.31
C LEU A 260 -5.09 5.77 6.34
N ASP A 261 -4.64 5.09 5.29
CA ASP A 261 -3.22 4.91 5.01
C ASP A 261 -3.03 4.71 3.51
N ASP A 262 -1.80 4.77 3.03
CA ASP A 262 -1.52 4.48 1.62
C ASP A 262 -1.58 2.97 1.35
N TRP A 263 -0.88 2.17 2.16
CA TRP A 263 -1.01 0.70 2.20
C TRP A 263 -0.39 0.10 3.48
N THR A 264 -0.59 -1.20 3.70
CA THR A 264 -0.10 -1.89 4.91
C THR A 264 0.75 -3.11 4.61
N ILE A 265 1.95 -3.21 5.20
CA ILE A 265 2.75 -4.45 5.19
C ILE A 265 2.09 -5.50 6.11
N SER A 266 2.31 -5.39 7.42
CA SER A 266 1.62 -6.21 8.43
C SER A 266 0.27 -5.62 8.86
N GLY A 267 0.13 -4.30 8.79
CA GLY A 267 -1.03 -3.56 9.30
C GLY A 267 -1.06 -3.37 10.81
N THR A 268 -0.02 -3.81 11.54
CA THR A 268 0.05 -3.75 13.02
C THR A 268 -0.22 -2.34 13.58
N GLN A 269 0.33 -1.30 12.97
CA GLN A 269 0.16 0.07 13.45
C GLN A 269 -1.29 0.55 13.32
N LEU A 270 -1.96 0.19 12.22
CA LEU A 270 -3.39 0.47 12.01
C LEU A 270 -4.25 -0.35 12.96
N SER A 271 -3.92 -1.62 13.21
CA SER A 271 -4.63 -2.47 14.16
C SER A 271 -4.58 -1.89 15.58
N GLN A 272 -3.40 -1.43 16.03
CA GLN A 272 -3.20 -0.79 17.34
C GLN A 272 -3.92 0.57 17.44
N ALA A 273 -3.94 1.33 16.36
CA ALA A 273 -4.66 2.60 16.29
C ALA A 273 -6.17 2.39 16.45
N ALA A 274 -6.72 1.41 15.73
CA ALA A 274 -8.12 1.01 15.84
C ALA A 274 -8.45 0.44 17.24
N GLU A 275 -7.56 -0.38 17.82
CA GLU A 275 -7.70 -0.88 19.20
C GLU A 275 -7.86 0.27 20.19
N SER A 276 -6.94 1.23 20.13
CA SER A 276 -6.92 2.37 21.05
C SER A 276 -8.21 3.18 20.93
N PHE A 277 -8.71 3.39 19.71
CA PHE A 277 -9.99 4.05 19.48
C PHE A 277 -11.18 3.24 20.02
N ILE A 278 -11.19 1.92 19.81
CA ILE A 278 -12.27 1.04 20.27
C ILE A 278 -12.29 0.94 21.81
N GLU A 279 -11.13 0.89 22.45
CA GLU A 279 -11.03 0.92 23.91
C GLU A 279 -11.61 2.22 24.50
N GLU A 280 -11.37 3.35 23.83
CA GLU A 280 -11.90 4.66 24.21
C GLU A 280 -13.40 4.80 23.91
N PHE A 281 -13.87 4.25 22.78
CA PHE A 281 -15.24 4.36 22.29
C PHE A 281 -15.84 3.00 21.88
N PRO A 282 -16.07 2.08 22.84
CA PRO A 282 -16.48 0.70 22.53
C PRO A 282 -17.83 0.61 21.82
N GLN A 283 -18.71 1.59 22.01
CA GLN A 283 -19.99 1.68 21.30
C GLN A 283 -19.85 1.86 19.77
N PHE A 284 -18.67 2.25 19.28
CA PHE A 284 -18.41 2.51 17.86
C PHE A 284 -17.58 1.40 17.18
N THR A 285 -17.39 0.25 17.82
CA THR A 285 -16.63 -0.88 17.25
C THR A 285 -17.05 -1.23 15.82
N GLN A 286 -18.37 -1.34 15.58
CA GLN A 286 -18.94 -1.70 14.28
C GLN A 286 -18.98 -0.54 13.27
N ALA A 287 -18.55 0.66 13.67
CA ALA A 287 -18.47 1.83 12.79
C ALA A 287 -17.11 1.95 12.10
N VAL A 288 -16.11 1.16 12.49
CA VAL A 288 -14.73 1.26 12.04
C VAL A 288 -14.54 0.64 10.65
N GLU A 289 -13.78 1.33 9.81
CA GLU A 289 -13.34 0.89 8.49
C GLU A 289 -11.94 1.44 8.21
N VAL A 290 -11.13 0.68 7.47
CA VAL A 290 -9.83 1.13 6.96
C VAL A 290 -9.96 1.42 5.47
N GLN A 291 -9.48 2.56 5.03
CA GLN A 291 -9.47 2.98 3.64
C GLN A 291 -8.02 3.18 3.17
N LEU A 292 -7.64 2.42 2.14
CA LEU A 292 -6.29 2.37 1.60
C LEU A 292 -6.24 2.90 0.17
N ILE A 293 -5.09 3.41 -0.27
CA ILE A 293 -4.88 3.65 -1.71
C ILE A 293 -4.80 2.32 -2.45
N VAL A 294 -4.06 1.37 -1.89
CA VAL A 294 -3.84 0.08 -2.52
C VAL A 294 -3.77 -1.05 -1.49
N ALA A 295 -4.36 -2.19 -1.83
CA ALA A 295 -4.33 -3.41 -1.04
C ALA A 295 -4.22 -4.63 -1.97
N ASP A 296 -3.80 -5.77 -1.42
CA ASP A 296 -3.90 -7.06 -2.12
C ASP A 296 -5.26 -7.72 -1.87
N GLU A 297 -5.52 -8.81 -2.60
CA GLU A 297 -6.79 -9.53 -2.50
C GLU A 297 -7.02 -10.10 -1.10
N ARG A 298 -5.97 -10.55 -0.41
CA ARG A 298 -6.07 -11.09 0.95
C ARG A 298 -6.55 -10.04 1.92
N ARG A 299 -5.99 -8.83 1.85
CA ARG A 299 -6.32 -7.70 2.72
C ARG A 299 -7.73 -7.20 2.45
N ILE A 300 -8.17 -7.19 1.19
CA ILE A 300 -9.57 -6.87 0.84
C ILE A 300 -10.54 -7.91 1.39
N LYS A 301 -10.26 -9.20 1.16
CA LYS A 301 -11.15 -10.28 1.56
C LYS A 301 -11.19 -10.40 3.07
N ARG A 302 -10.04 -10.58 3.71
CA ARG A 302 -9.92 -10.91 5.14
C ARG A 302 -10.01 -9.70 6.06
N GLY A 303 -9.85 -8.49 5.54
CA GLY A 303 -9.74 -7.27 6.34
C GLY A 303 -8.41 -7.16 7.09
N LEU A 304 -8.34 -6.22 8.03
CA LEU A 304 -7.21 -6.11 8.95
C LEU A 304 -7.55 -6.88 10.22
N ILE A 305 -6.84 -7.98 10.48
CA ILE A 305 -7.03 -8.75 11.71
C ILE A 305 -6.77 -7.82 12.88
N GLY A 306 -7.84 -7.56 13.63
CA GLY A 306 -7.79 -6.72 14.82
C GLY A 306 -6.94 -7.38 15.91
N PRO A 307 -6.53 -6.59 16.91
CA PRO A 307 -5.95 -7.14 18.12
C PRO A 307 -6.91 -8.09 18.83
N ASP A 308 -6.38 -8.88 19.76
CA ASP A 308 -7.13 -9.88 20.52
C ASP A 308 -8.15 -9.22 21.47
N PHE A 309 -9.34 -8.95 20.96
CA PHE A 309 -10.44 -8.35 21.73
C PHE A 309 -11.07 -9.39 22.69
N GLY A 310 -10.34 -9.75 23.75
CA GLY A 310 -10.90 -10.30 24.98
C GLY A 310 -10.55 -11.75 25.31
N SER A 311 -9.51 -11.96 26.13
CA SER A 311 -9.63 -12.36 27.55
C SER A 311 -8.35 -13.03 28.04
N SER A 312 -7.53 -12.28 28.77
CA SER A 312 -6.28 -12.76 29.39
C SER A 312 -5.23 -13.29 28.39
N ARG A 313 -3.96 -13.20 28.77
CA ARG A 313 -2.79 -13.65 27.99
C ARG A 313 -2.75 -15.18 27.67
N HIS A 314 -3.89 -15.89 27.68
CA HIS A 314 -3.93 -17.36 27.67
C HIS A 314 -5.08 -18.01 26.87
N SER A 315 -5.88 -17.28 26.09
CA SER A 315 -6.87 -17.93 25.20
C SER A 315 -6.54 -17.68 23.73
N TYR A 316 -5.87 -18.64 23.09
CA TYR A 316 -5.60 -18.68 21.64
C TYR A 316 -6.86 -18.72 20.75
N HIS A 317 -8.08 -18.51 21.29
CA HIS A 317 -9.37 -18.82 20.64
C HIS A 317 -10.44 -17.73 20.81
N SER A 318 -10.12 -16.50 21.25
CA SER A 318 -11.05 -15.37 21.14
C SER A 318 -11.15 -14.94 19.67
N LYS A 319 -12.39 -14.84 19.15
CA LYS A 319 -12.69 -14.37 17.78
C LYS A 319 -12.13 -12.95 17.62
N ARG A 320 -11.00 -12.79 16.92
CA ARG A 320 -10.52 -11.46 16.50
C ARG A 320 -11.49 -10.94 15.44
N GLU A 321 -12.22 -9.88 15.77
CA GLU A 321 -13.02 -9.18 14.77
C GLU A 321 -12.06 -8.51 13.78
N SER A 322 -12.24 -8.79 12.49
CA SER A 322 -11.45 -8.17 11.43
C SER A 322 -12.07 -6.84 11.05
N LEU A 323 -11.22 -5.82 10.87
CA LEU A 323 -11.67 -4.50 10.42
C LEU A 323 -11.86 -4.52 8.90
N PRO A 324 -13.01 -4.06 8.38
CA PRO A 324 -13.24 -4.02 6.95
C PRO A 324 -12.25 -3.08 6.28
N ILE A 325 -11.76 -3.51 5.13
CA ILE A 325 -10.85 -2.73 4.29
C ILE A 325 -11.56 -2.39 3.00
N ARG A 326 -11.44 -1.13 2.59
CA ARG A 326 -11.70 -0.69 1.22
C ARG A 326 -10.43 -0.10 0.65
N ALA A 327 -10.08 -0.46 -0.57
CA ALA A 327 -8.96 0.15 -1.27
C ALA A 327 -9.42 0.75 -2.60
N TYR A 328 -8.67 1.69 -3.15
CA TYR A 328 -8.91 2.10 -4.52
C TYR A 328 -8.34 1.06 -5.51
N TYR A 329 -7.07 0.71 -5.33
CA TYR A 329 -6.36 -0.23 -6.19
C TYR A 329 -6.20 -1.62 -5.57
N LEU A 330 -6.31 -2.66 -6.42
CA LEU A 330 -5.92 -4.04 -6.14
C LEU A 330 -4.52 -4.29 -6.69
N ALA A 331 -3.55 -4.49 -5.79
CA ALA A 331 -2.21 -4.94 -6.18
C ALA A 331 -2.19 -6.45 -6.44
N PRO A 332 -1.40 -6.92 -7.43
CA PRO A 332 -1.23 -8.35 -7.64
C PRO A 332 -0.41 -8.98 -6.50
N GLU A 333 -0.72 -10.22 -6.17
CA GLU A 333 0.15 -11.02 -5.29
C GLU A 333 1.51 -11.29 -5.97
N SER A 334 2.55 -11.25 -5.16
CA SER A 334 3.91 -11.69 -5.45
C SER A 334 4.23 -12.92 -4.59
N PRO A 335 4.77 -13.99 -5.19
CA PRO A 335 5.17 -15.18 -4.44
C PRO A 335 6.40 -14.95 -3.54
N MET A 336 7.08 -13.79 -3.66
CA MET A 336 8.33 -13.49 -2.96
C MET A 336 8.15 -12.68 -1.68
N THR A 337 6.98 -12.09 -1.45
CA THR A 337 6.72 -11.25 -0.26
C THR A 337 5.95 -11.98 0.84
N VAL A 338 5.63 -13.27 0.65
CA VAL A 338 5.01 -14.10 1.68
C VAL A 338 6.11 -14.67 2.57
N TYR A 339 6.29 -14.10 3.77
CA TYR A 339 7.38 -14.41 4.70
C TYR A 339 7.20 -15.73 5.46
N ASP A 340 5.96 -16.22 5.62
CA ASP A 340 5.65 -17.54 6.18
C ASP A 340 4.35 -18.08 5.57
N GLU A 341 4.23 -19.40 5.37
CA GLU A 341 2.97 -20.02 4.90
C GLU A 341 1.91 -20.04 6.01
N ASP A 342 2.34 -19.98 7.28
CA ASP A 342 1.49 -19.96 8.46
C ASP A 342 1.20 -18.53 8.98
N ASP A 343 1.98 -17.53 8.57
CA ASP A 343 1.79 -16.11 8.92
C ASP A 343 0.95 -15.43 7.83
N THR A 344 -0.33 -15.77 7.83
CA THR A 344 -1.32 -15.42 6.80
C THR A 344 -1.77 -13.95 6.81
N ASP A 345 -1.17 -13.12 7.67
CA ASP A 345 -1.66 -11.81 8.07
C ASP A 345 -0.91 -10.65 7.38
N GLU A 346 0.18 -10.97 6.67
CA GLU A 346 0.99 -10.01 5.90
C GLU A 346 0.53 -9.89 4.44
N SER A 347 0.60 -8.66 3.91
CA SER A 347 0.29 -8.40 2.50
C SER A 347 1.34 -9.03 1.59
N GLY A 348 0.86 -9.81 0.64
CA GLY A 348 1.64 -10.54 -0.35
C GLY A 348 1.93 -9.73 -1.62
N ALA A 349 1.84 -8.39 -1.61
CA ALA A 349 2.05 -7.58 -2.80
C ALA A 349 3.40 -6.83 -2.81
N ARG A 350 3.89 -6.50 -4.01
CA ARG A 350 5.01 -5.56 -4.19
C ARG A 350 4.48 -4.17 -4.49
N ILE A 351 4.50 -3.31 -3.47
CA ILE A 351 3.98 -1.95 -3.56
C ILE A 351 5.06 -0.98 -3.12
N THR A 352 5.29 0.06 -3.92
CA THR A 352 6.10 1.22 -3.54
C THR A 352 5.47 2.48 -4.13
N GLY A 353 5.97 3.66 -3.75
CA GLY A 353 5.42 4.90 -4.29
C GLY A 353 6.14 6.16 -3.81
N SER A 354 5.77 7.28 -4.41
CA SER A 354 6.38 8.59 -4.15
C SER A 354 6.09 9.12 -2.74
N TYR A 355 5.02 8.63 -2.11
CA TYR A 355 4.43 9.24 -0.91
C TYR A 355 4.34 8.32 0.31
N SER A 356 4.75 7.05 0.26
CA SER A 356 4.63 6.17 1.45
C SER A 356 5.94 5.97 2.18
N ALA A 357 5.95 5.99 3.50
CA ALA A 357 7.15 5.72 4.29
C ALA A 357 7.61 4.24 4.27
N VAL A 358 6.79 3.34 3.73
CA VAL A 358 7.03 1.89 3.69
C VAL A 358 6.98 1.38 2.25
N ASP A 359 7.74 0.34 1.93
CA ASP A 359 7.89 -0.14 0.54
C ASP A 359 8.12 -1.66 0.41
N TYR A 360 7.69 -2.46 1.40
CA TYR A 360 7.85 -3.93 1.40
C TYR A 360 9.29 -4.41 1.17
N GLY A 361 10.25 -3.69 1.76
CA GLY A 361 11.67 -4.01 1.60
C GLY A 361 12.18 -3.76 0.18
N PHE A 362 11.44 -3.01 -0.65
CA PHE A 362 11.85 -2.66 -2.01
C PHE A 362 13.22 -1.97 -2.02
N GLN A 363 13.44 -0.98 -1.15
CA GLN A 363 14.76 -0.37 -0.97
C GLN A 363 15.83 -1.41 -0.60
N ASP A 364 15.55 -2.29 0.36
CA ASP A 364 16.51 -3.31 0.81
C ASP A 364 16.86 -4.30 -0.32
N ASN A 365 15.89 -4.67 -1.15
CA ASN A 365 16.08 -5.53 -2.31
C ASN A 365 17.04 -4.86 -3.32
N LEU A 366 16.84 -3.58 -3.64
CA LEU A 366 17.73 -2.83 -4.54
C LEU A 366 19.13 -2.62 -3.93
N MET A 367 19.22 -2.33 -2.63
CA MET A 367 20.48 -2.22 -1.90
C MET A 367 21.26 -3.54 -1.94
N ARG A 368 20.57 -4.68 -1.80
CA ARG A 368 21.17 -6.02 -1.88
C ARG A 368 21.70 -6.30 -3.28
N MET A 369 20.95 -5.99 -4.33
CA MET A 369 21.38 -6.12 -5.73
C MET A 369 22.66 -5.32 -6.00
N ARG A 370 22.68 -4.05 -5.58
CA ARG A 370 23.88 -3.20 -5.67
C ARG A 370 25.06 -3.80 -4.90
N ARG A 371 24.87 -4.19 -3.64
CA ARG A 371 25.95 -4.69 -2.78
C ARG A 371 26.60 -5.92 -3.37
N ILE A 372 25.84 -6.83 -3.96
CA ILE A 372 26.40 -8.05 -4.57
C ILE A 372 27.22 -7.69 -5.81
N THR A 373 26.74 -6.76 -6.63
CA THR A 373 27.51 -6.20 -7.76
C THR A 373 28.83 -5.58 -7.31
N GLU A 374 28.84 -4.83 -6.19
CA GLU A 374 30.05 -4.18 -5.66
C GLU A 374 30.99 -5.15 -4.91
N SER A 375 30.46 -6.18 -4.25
CA SER A 375 31.21 -7.04 -3.30
C SER A 375 31.80 -8.31 -3.92
N GLU A 376 31.35 -8.75 -5.10
CA GLU A 376 31.93 -9.91 -5.80
C GLU A 376 33.25 -9.62 -6.56
N LEU A 377 33.95 -8.52 -6.20
CA LEU A 377 35.37 -8.30 -6.52
C LEU A 377 35.76 -8.39 -8.00
N ILE A 378 34.85 -8.10 -8.93
CA ILE A 378 35.26 -7.98 -10.33
C ILE A 378 35.96 -6.64 -10.46
N ASP A 379 37.28 -6.64 -10.68
CA ASP A 379 37.99 -5.41 -11.04
C ASP A 379 37.34 -4.86 -12.31
N ARG A 380 36.72 -3.69 -12.21
CA ARG A 380 36.06 -3.01 -13.34
C ARG A 380 37.00 -2.91 -14.56
N ASN A 381 38.31 -2.90 -14.36
CA ASN A 381 39.30 -2.86 -15.43
C ASN A 381 39.45 -4.19 -16.19
N GLU A 382 39.02 -5.30 -15.60
CA GLU A 382 39.01 -6.65 -16.20
C GLU A 382 37.71 -6.94 -16.96
N LEU A 383 36.70 -6.07 -16.84
CA LEU A 383 35.43 -6.19 -17.54
C LEU A 383 35.54 -5.80 -19.02
N SER A 384 34.74 -6.46 -19.87
CA SER A 384 34.45 -5.97 -21.21
C SER A 384 33.69 -4.63 -21.15
N GLU A 385 33.66 -3.87 -22.25
CA GLU A 385 32.92 -2.59 -22.28
C GLU A 385 31.41 -2.77 -22.01
N THR A 386 30.81 -3.86 -22.50
CA THR A 386 29.40 -4.21 -22.20
C THR A 386 29.21 -4.43 -20.70
N GLN A 387 30.06 -5.25 -20.09
CA GLN A 387 30.00 -5.54 -18.66
C GLN A 387 30.31 -4.31 -17.80
N LYS A 388 31.19 -3.41 -18.23
CA LYS A 388 31.41 -2.11 -17.55
C LYS A 388 30.14 -1.27 -17.54
N SER A 389 29.41 -1.22 -18.65
CA SER A 389 28.14 -0.50 -18.70
C SER A 389 27.08 -1.12 -17.78
N GLU A 390 27.02 -2.44 -17.67
CA GLU A 390 26.11 -3.14 -16.75
C GLU A 390 26.50 -2.87 -15.30
N TYR A 391 27.79 -2.97 -14.98
CA TYR A 391 28.34 -2.66 -13.67
C TYR A 391 28.03 -1.22 -13.24
N ASP A 392 28.28 -0.25 -14.12
CA ASP A 392 28.05 1.17 -13.83
C ASP A 392 26.56 1.44 -13.51
N ARG A 393 25.65 0.75 -14.21
CA ARG A 393 24.20 0.81 -13.92
C ARG A 393 23.85 0.18 -12.58
N LEU A 394 24.31 -1.04 -12.31
CA LEU A 394 24.00 -1.77 -11.08
C LEU A 394 24.63 -1.16 -9.81
N SER A 395 25.76 -0.46 -9.97
CA SER A 395 26.44 0.28 -8.89
C SER A 395 25.71 1.56 -8.47
N THR A 396 24.73 2.02 -9.25
CA THR A 396 23.94 3.21 -8.94
C THR A 396 22.51 2.83 -8.62
N ILE A 397 22.08 3.12 -7.39
CA ILE A 397 20.71 2.82 -6.98
C ILE A 397 19.72 3.75 -7.71
N PRO A 398 18.62 3.22 -8.24
CA PRO A 398 17.55 4.02 -8.83
C PRO A 398 17.01 5.06 -7.85
N ILE A 399 16.62 6.24 -8.35
CA ILE A 399 16.11 7.32 -7.51
C ILE A 399 14.88 6.90 -6.66
N LEU A 400 14.08 5.96 -7.20
CA LEU A 400 12.88 5.43 -6.54
C LEU A 400 13.15 4.65 -5.26
N ALA A 401 14.36 4.15 -5.05
CA ALA A 401 14.72 3.42 -3.83
C ALA A 401 14.86 4.34 -2.60
N GLU A 402 15.13 5.63 -2.80
CA GLU A 402 15.48 6.55 -1.70
C GLU A 402 14.71 7.87 -1.78
N VAL A 403 13.43 7.80 -2.15
CA VAL A 403 12.62 8.99 -2.39
C VAL A 403 12.55 9.88 -1.14
N ALA A 404 12.72 11.18 -1.32
CA ALA A 404 12.52 12.19 -0.30
C ALA A 404 11.04 12.56 -0.27
N ARG A 405 10.31 12.10 0.75
CA ARG A 405 8.88 12.31 0.90
C ARG A 405 8.53 13.81 1.02
N PRO A 406 7.62 14.37 0.20
CA PRO A 406 7.31 15.80 0.20
C PRO A 406 6.79 16.33 1.54
N TYR A 407 5.94 15.57 2.24
CA TYR A 407 5.37 15.96 3.52
C TYR A 407 6.35 15.87 4.70
N ARG A 408 7.56 15.33 4.49
CA ARG A 408 8.67 15.39 5.47
C ARG A 408 9.56 16.61 5.28
N GLN A 409 9.23 17.52 4.35
CA GLN A 409 9.99 18.76 4.16
C GLN A 409 9.62 19.78 5.25
N PRO A 410 10.58 20.57 5.80
CA PRO A 410 10.34 21.46 6.94
C PRO A 410 9.25 22.53 6.74
N ASN A 411 8.90 22.83 5.49
CA ASN A 411 7.95 23.86 5.09
C ASN A 411 6.59 23.30 4.65
N TYR A 412 6.40 21.98 4.65
CA TYR A 412 5.10 21.39 4.33
C TYR A 412 4.06 21.77 5.39
N ARG A 413 2.82 22.05 4.97
CA ARG A 413 1.72 22.43 5.85
C ARG A 413 0.44 21.73 5.44
N LEU A 414 -0.31 21.26 6.42
CA LEU A 414 -1.68 20.77 6.27
C LEU A 414 -2.61 21.99 6.18
N VAL A 415 -3.06 22.33 4.98
CA VAL A 415 -3.89 23.50 4.69
C VAL A 415 -5.37 23.18 4.56
N GLN A 416 -5.74 21.94 4.20
CA GLN A 416 -7.14 21.53 4.05
C GLN A 416 -7.82 21.29 5.39
N GLU A 417 -7.14 20.68 6.37
CA GLU A 417 -7.68 20.61 7.73
C GLU A 417 -7.96 22.02 8.29
N GLN A 418 -7.04 22.97 8.04
CA GLN A 418 -7.23 24.38 8.42
C GLN A 418 -8.34 25.07 7.62
N ARG A 419 -8.57 24.67 6.37
CA ARG A 419 -9.69 25.14 5.54
C ARG A 419 -11.01 24.64 6.10
N LEU A 420 -11.12 23.36 6.44
CA LEU A 420 -12.30 22.76 7.06
C LEU A 420 -12.64 23.45 8.40
N ASP A 421 -11.65 23.63 9.29
CA ASP A 421 -11.86 24.31 10.57
C ASP A 421 -12.34 25.76 10.39
N ARG A 422 -11.77 26.49 9.40
CA ARG A 422 -12.21 27.87 9.08
C ARG A 422 -13.64 27.91 8.58
N ILE A 423 -14.01 27.01 7.66
CA ILE A 423 -15.37 26.92 7.13
C ILE A 423 -16.36 26.59 8.24
N ARG A 424 -16.05 25.60 9.10
CA ARG A 424 -16.88 25.24 10.26
C ARG A 424 -17.12 26.43 11.19
N ALA A 425 -16.08 27.21 11.49
CA ALA A 425 -16.19 28.39 12.34
C ALA A 425 -17.08 29.50 11.72
N LEU A 426 -17.09 29.63 10.39
CA LEU A 426 -17.95 30.58 9.68
C LEU A 426 -19.42 30.12 9.67
N SER A 427 -19.67 28.83 9.46
CA SER A 427 -21.01 28.25 9.49
C SER A 427 -21.67 28.38 10.87
N GLN A 428 -20.91 28.14 11.94
CA GLN A 428 -21.40 28.33 13.31
C GLN A 428 -21.76 29.78 13.64
N ARG A 429 -21.00 30.76 13.12
CA ARG A 429 -21.29 32.19 13.29
C ARG A 429 -22.52 32.66 12.52
N SER A 430 -22.83 32.00 11.40
CA SER A 430 -24.00 32.36 10.57
C SER A 430 -25.31 31.80 11.11
N ALA A 431 -25.25 30.83 12.03
CA ALA A 431 -26.40 30.20 12.69
C ALA A 431 -26.80 30.87 14.02
N LEU A 432 -25.99 31.80 14.53
CA LEU A 432 -26.23 32.65 15.71
C LEU A 432 -26.80 34.01 15.29
#